data_AF-A0A811V9Z5-F1
#
_entry.id   AF-A0A811V9Z5-F1
#
_cell.length_a   1.000
_cell.length_b   1.000
_cell.length_c   1.000
_cell.angle_alpha   90.00
_cell.angle_beta   90.00
_cell.angle_gamma   90.00
#
_symmetry.space_group_name_H-M   'P 1'
#
loop_
_entity.id
_entity.type
_entity.pdbx_description
1 polymer ?
#
loop_
_entity_poly.entity_id
_entity_poly.type
_entity_poly.pdbx_seq_one_letter_code
_entity_poly.pdbx_strand_id
1 'polypeptide(L)'
;MTSMIPTSRYKPVEKVQAFKSLRDSGQLLVEKTRRLFDNFHKPIELEAPKENVYFGAIVQLMPMKMHICEDHVRAKPALSVIINERVVRHSQNINEECEITIAPSVTPCVRTHFAL
;
A
#
# COMPACT_ATOMS: atom_id res chain seq x y z
N MET A 1 -42.84 -42.65 0.73
CA MET A 1 -41.63 -42.03 0.15
C MET A 1 -41.69 -40.55 0.47
N THR A 2 -41.08 -40.13 1.59
CA THR A 2 -41.11 -38.73 2.03
C THR A 2 -39.70 -38.17 1.88
N SER A 3 -39.52 -37.33 0.87
CA SER A 3 -38.28 -36.62 0.59
C SER A 3 -37.96 -35.65 1.74
N MET A 4 -36.83 -35.85 2.40
CA MET A 4 -36.24 -34.85 3.29
C MET A 4 -35.50 -33.82 2.45
N ILE A 5 -36.03 -32.60 2.39
CA ILE A 5 -35.31 -31.43 1.90
C ILE A 5 -34.39 -30.98 3.06
N PRO A 6 -33.05 -30.99 2.91
CA PRO A 6 -32.20 -30.42 3.95
C PRO A 6 -32.29 -28.89 3.87
N THR A 7 -32.96 -28.29 4.85
CA THR A 7 -32.96 -26.85 5.07
C THR A 7 -31.56 -26.43 5.54
N SER A 8 -30.75 -25.94 4.60
CA SER A 8 -29.47 -25.27 4.86
C SER A 8 -29.69 -24.00 5.69
N ARG A 9 -29.83 -24.12 7.02
CA ARG A 9 -29.88 -23.00 7.98
C ARG A 9 -28.78 -23.05 9.05
N TYR A 10 -27.58 -23.49 8.70
CA TYR A 10 -26.40 -23.38 9.57
C TYR A 10 -25.23 -22.80 8.76
N LYS A 11 -25.04 -21.47 8.83
CA LYS A 11 -23.91 -20.73 8.20
C LYS A 11 -23.41 -19.48 8.98
N PRO A 12 -24.15 -18.86 9.93
CA PRO A 12 -23.64 -17.65 10.60
C PRO A 12 -22.54 -17.92 11.64
N VAL A 13 -22.66 -18.98 12.44
CA VAL A 13 -21.76 -19.22 13.58
C VAL A 13 -20.34 -19.54 13.12
N GLU A 14 -20.18 -20.40 12.12
CA GLU A 14 -18.88 -20.76 11.54
C GLU A 14 -18.18 -19.54 10.93
N LYS A 15 -18.91 -18.68 10.21
CA LYS A 15 -18.37 -17.43 9.65
C LYS A 15 -17.90 -16.47 10.74
N VAL A 16 -18.66 -16.36 11.83
CA VAL A 16 -18.29 -15.50 12.97
C VAL A 16 -17.05 -16.06 13.69
N GLN A 17 -16.96 -17.38 13.87
CA GLN A 17 -15.78 -18.04 14.45
C GLN A 17 -14.53 -17.85 13.58
N ALA A 18 -14.66 -18.05 12.27
CA ALA A 18 -13.57 -17.81 11.32
C ALA A 18 -13.13 -16.33 11.35
N PHE A 19 -14.07 -15.39 11.37
CA PHE A 19 -13.76 -13.96 11.49
C PHE A 19 -13.03 -13.65 12.80
N LYS A 20 -13.51 -14.17 13.94
CA LYS A 20 -12.86 -13.96 15.25
C LYS A 20 -11.45 -14.51 15.26
N SER A 21 -11.25 -15.72 14.73
CA SER A 21 -9.91 -16.33 14.60
C SER A 21 -8.96 -15.47 13.75
N LEU A 22 -9.43 -14.95 12.62
CA LEU A 22 -8.63 -14.05 11.77
C LEU A 22 -8.33 -12.71 12.44
N ARG A 23 -9.29 -12.14 13.19
CA ARG A 23 -9.10 -10.91 13.96
C ARG A 23 -8.06 -11.11 15.06
N ASP A 24 -8.23 -12.16 15.86
CA ASP A 24 -7.40 -12.42 17.03
C ASP A 24 -5.95 -12.76 16.63
N SER A 25 -5.76 -13.32 15.42
CA SER A 25 -4.45 -13.56 14.81
C SER A 25 -3.89 -12.39 13.99
N GLY A 26 -4.61 -11.27 13.86
CA GLY A 26 -4.17 -10.11 13.08
C GLY A 26 -4.14 -10.35 11.57
N GLN A 27 -4.87 -11.36 11.08
CA GLN A 27 -4.88 -11.83 9.69
C GLN A 27 -6.02 -11.24 8.88
N LEU A 28 -6.87 -10.38 9.47
CA LEU A 28 -7.88 -9.67 8.69
C LEU A 28 -7.20 -8.78 7.64
N LEU A 29 -7.80 -8.75 6.45
CA LEU A 29 -7.29 -7.92 5.35
C LEU A 29 -7.17 -6.46 5.77
N VAL A 30 -8.16 -5.93 6.51
CA VAL A 30 -8.15 -4.54 7.00
C VAL A 30 -6.94 -4.25 7.91
N GLU A 31 -6.56 -5.19 8.77
CA GLU A 31 -5.44 -5.02 9.70
C GLU A 31 -4.10 -5.09 8.97
N LYS A 32 -3.96 -6.04 8.03
CA LYS A 32 -2.79 -6.15 7.15
C LYS A 32 -2.65 -4.91 6.26
N THR A 33 -3.75 -4.44 5.67
CA THR A 33 -3.76 -3.21 4.86
C THR A 33 -3.31 -2.03 5.71
N ARG A 34 -3.86 -1.86 6.92
CA ARG A 34 -3.47 -0.74 7.79
C ARG A 34 -1.98 -0.75 8.08
N ARG A 35 -1.42 -1.90 8.49
CA ARG A 35 0.02 -2.04 8.76
C ARG A 35 0.88 -1.73 7.53
N LEU A 36 0.46 -2.20 6.36
CA LEU A 36 1.16 -1.92 5.12
C LEU A 36 1.13 -0.42 4.79
N PHE A 37 -0.04 0.22 4.89
CA PHE A 37 -0.18 1.65 4.68
C PHE A 37 0.68 2.44 5.65
N ASP A 38 0.67 2.07 6.94
CA ASP A 38 1.51 2.69 7.96
C ASP A 38 2.99 2.58 7.59
N ASN A 39 3.46 1.43 7.10
CA ASN A 39 4.82 1.23 6.63
C ASN A 39 5.18 2.07 5.40
N PHE A 40 4.31 2.09 4.40
CA PHE A 40 4.57 2.74 3.10
C PHE A 40 4.47 4.27 3.19
N HIS A 41 3.69 4.79 4.14
CA HIS A 41 3.57 6.22 4.41
C HIS A 41 4.51 6.71 5.51
N LYS A 42 5.41 5.86 6.03
CA LYS A 42 6.47 6.33 6.94
C LYS A 42 7.24 7.46 6.25
N PRO A 43 7.37 8.63 6.90
CA PRO A 43 8.17 9.71 6.37
C PRO A 43 9.61 9.26 6.17
N ILE A 44 10.22 9.77 5.09
CA ILE A 44 11.63 9.58 4.78
C ILE A 44 12.27 10.97 4.70
N GLU A 45 13.45 11.12 5.28
CA GLU A 45 14.28 12.28 5.02
C GLU A 45 15.02 12.06 3.70
N LEU A 46 14.73 12.90 2.72
CA LEU A 46 15.52 12.94 1.49
C LEU A 46 16.87 13.54 1.81
N GLU A 47 17.88 13.15 1.05
CA GLU A 47 19.15 13.86 1.11
C GLU A 47 18.97 15.33 0.72
N ALA A 48 19.60 16.22 1.50
CA ALA A 48 19.54 17.66 1.28
C ALA A 48 19.94 17.99 -0.17
N PRO A 49 19.37 19.06 -0.76
CA PRO A 49 19.65 19.41 -2.15
C PRO A 49 21.16 19.59 -2.37
N LYS A 50 21.75 18.69 -3.15
CA LYS A 50 23.13 18.74 -3.60
C LYS A 50 23.13 19.01 -5.10
N GLU A 51 24.20 19.65 -5.58
CA GLU A 51 24.36 19.94 -7.00
C GLU A 51 24.41 18.64 -7.85
N ASN A 52 24.97 17.57 -7.27
CA ASN A 52 25.08 16.26 -7.90
C ASN A 52 24.47 15.17 -7.02
N VAL A 53 23.97 14.12 -7.68
CA VAL A 53 23.48 12.90 -7.03
C VAL A 53 24.58 11.83 -7.08
N TYR A 54 24.61 10.96 -6.08
CA TYR A 54 25.59 9.87 -5.96
C TYR A 54 24.91 8.56 -5.58
N PHE A 55 25.61 7.44 -5.80
CA PHE A 55 25.11 6.12 -5.44
C PHE A 55 24.88 5.99 -3.93
N GLY A 56 23.75 5.43 -3.55
CA GLY A 56 23.26 5.34 -2.17
C GLY A 56 22.45 6.55 -1.72
N ALA A 57 22.37 7.64 -2.49
CA ALA A 57 21.56 8.79 -2.14
C ALA A 57 20.06 8.44 -2.19
N ILE A 58 19.33 8.86 -1.15
CA ILE A 58 17.88 8.72 -1.08
C ILE A 58 17.23 9.91 -1.80
N VAL A 59 16.59 9.62 -2.92
CA VAL A 59 16.01 10.62 -3.82
C VAL A 59 14.54 10.36 -4.11
N GLN A 60 13.87 11.38 -4.64
CA GLN A 60 12.51 11.28 -5.16
C GLN A 60 12.53 11.62 -6.65
N LEU A 61 11.97 10.73 -7.47
CA LEU A 61 11.84 10.94 -8.90
C LEU A 61 10.52 11.66 -9.20
N MET A 62 10.61 12.87 -9.75
CA MET A 62 9.46 13.70 -10.10
C MET A 62 9.43 13.95 -11.62
N PRO A 63 8.25 13.93 -12.26
CA PRO A 63 8.15 14.30 -13.66
C PRO A 63 8.38 15.81 -13.83
N MET A 64 9.21 16.19 -14.80
CA MET A 64 9.44 17.61 -15.13
C MET A 64 8.21 18.30 -15.71
N LYS A 65 7.40 17.57 -16.47
CA LYS A 65 6.18 18.08 -17.10
C LYS A 65 5.07 17.04 -16.98
N MET A 66 3.94 17.46 -16.44
CA MET A 66 2.70 16.69 -16.44
C MET A 66 1.55 17.64 -16.73
N HIS A 67 0.85 17.43 -17.83
CA HIS A 67 -0.34 18.20 -18.22
C HIS A 67 -1.58 17.77 -17.40
N ILE A 68 -1.41 17.52 -16.11
CA ILE A 68 -2.40 16.86 -15.25
C ILE A 68 -2.62 17.62 -13.93
N CYS A 69 -1.74 18.58 -13.59
CA CYS A 69 -1.86 19.38 -12.38
C CYS A 69 -2.19 20.82 -12.77
N GLU A 70 -3.41 21.27 -12.46
CA GLU A 70 -3.67 22.71 -12.31
C GLU A 70 -2.80 23.25 -11.17
N ASP A 71 -2.32 24.49 -11.29
CA ASP A 71 -1.34 25.13 -10.40
C ASP A 71 -1.76 25.24 -8.90
N HIS A 72 -2.94 24.74 -8.55
CA HIS A 72 -3.53 24.81 -7.21
C HIS A 72 -3.32 23.55 -6.34
N VAL A 73 -2.65 22.51 -6.85
CA VAL A 73 -2.44 21.27 -6.08
C VAL A 73 -1.16 21.35 -5.24
N ARG A 74 -1.30 21.34 -3.90
CA ARG A 74 -0.16 21.35 -2.95
C ARG A 74 0.75 20.11 -3.07
N ALA A 75 0.22 19.01 -3.58
CA ALA A 75 0.95 17.74 -3.71
C ALA A 75 1.66 17.67 -5.07
N LYS A 76 2.98 17.47 -5.06
CA LYS A 76 3.75 17.29 -6.29
C LYS A 76 3.67 15.82 -6.74
N PRO A 77 3.52 15.54 -8.04
CA PRO A 77 3.58 14.17 -8.52
C PRO A 77 4.98 13.60 -8.29
N ALA A 78 5.05 12.36 -7.82
CA ALA A 78 6.28 11.60 -7.69
C ALA A 78 6.07 10.15 -8.08
N LEU A 79 7.14 9.51 -8.55
CA LEU A 79 7.17 8.08 -8.78
C LEU A 79 6.90 7.36 -7.44
N SER A 80 6.00 6.39 -7.44
CA SER A 80 5.52 5.71 -6.24
C SER A 80 5.22 4.25 -6.51
N VAL A 81 5.40 3.40 -5.51
CA VAL A 81 4.90 2.02 -5.53
C VAL A 81 3.37 1.99 -5.37
N ILE A 82 2.69 1.09 -6.09
CA ILE A 82 1.26 0.80 -5.96
C ILE A 82 1.03 -0.16 -4.79
N ILE A 83 0.09 0.20 -3.90
CA ILE A 83 -0.40 -0.68 -2.86
C ILE A 83 -1.70 -1.34 -3.34
N ASN A 84 -1.65 -2.63 -3.66
CA ASN A 84 -2.82 -3.41 -4.07
C ASN A 84 -3.05 -4.62 -3.13
N GLU A 85 -4.19 -5.30 -3.31
CA GLU A 85 -4.56 -6.44 -2.47
C GLU A 85 -3.53 -7.59 -2.53
N ARG A 86 -2.94 -7.82 -3.71
CA ARG A 86 -1.92 -8.87 -3.88
C ARG A 86 -0.72 -8.59 -2.98
N VAL A 87 -0.22 -7.35 -3.00
CA VAL A 87 0.89 -6.91 -2.14
C VAL A 87 0.50 -7.03 -0.66
N VAL A 88 -0.71 -6.59 -0.27
CA VAL A 88 -1.18 -6.69 1.13
C VAL A 88 -1.23 -8.14 1.64
N ARG A 89 -1.64 -9.08 0.79
CA ARG A 89 -1.80 -10.48 1.20
C ARG A 89 -0.47 -11.20 1.39
N HIS A 90 0.52 -10.91 0.55
CA HIS A 90 1.76 -11.69 0.47
C HIS A 90 3.00 -10.96 1.01
N SER A 91 2.96 -9.62 1.10
CA SER A 91 4.08 -8.80 1.55
C SER A 91 3.65 -7.72 2.53
N GLN A 92 4.58 -7.29 3.37
CA GLN A 92 4.43 -6.14 4.26
C GLN A 92 5.50 -5.06 3.99
N ASN A 93 6.30 -5.25 2.94
CA ASN A 93 7.40 -4.40 2.50
C ASN A 93 7.43 -4.29 0.96
N ILE A 94 8.21 -3.34 0.43
CA ILE A 94 8.46 -3.22 -1.01
C ILE A 94 9.29 -4.42 -1.49
N ASN A 95 8.90 -5.06 -2.59
CA ASN A 95 9.56 -6.22 -3.18
C ASN A 95 9.40 -6.24 -4.72
N GLU A 96 9.86 -7.31 -5.36
CA GLU A 96 9.83 -7.49 -6.83
C GLU A 96 8.42 -7.61 -7.43
N GLU A 97 7.39 -7.88 -6.63
CA GLU A 97 6.00 -7.97 -7.10
C GLU A 97 5.30 -6.59 -7.12
N CYS A 98 5.98 -5.55 -6.66
CA CYS A 98 5.44 -4.20 -6.60
C CYS A 98 5.39 -3.54 -7.99
N GLU A 99 4.21 -3.05 -8.36
CA GLU A 99 4.03 -2.19 -9.52
C GLU A 99 4.34 -0.73 -9.17
N ILE A 100 4.75 0.06 -10.16
CA ILE A 100 5.14 1.46 -10.00
C ILE A 100 4.14 2.35 -10.76
N THR A 101 3.77 3.48 -10.16
CA THR A 101 2.89 4.50 -10.73
C THR A 101 3.42 5.90 -10.41
N ILE A 102 2.71 6.93 -10.88
CA ILE A 102 2.92 8.31 -10.44
C ILE A 102 1.76 8.67 -9.51
N ALA A 103 2.08 9.14 -8.31
CA ALA A 103 1.09 9.50 -7.30
C ALA A 103 1.39 10.89 -6.70
N PRO A 104 0.37 11.64 -6.26
CA PRO A 104 0.58 12.87 -5.51
C PRO A 104 1.32 12.59 -4.20
N SER A 105 2.38 13.35 -3.96
CA SER A 105 3.21 13.29 -2.75
C SER A 105 3.20 14.65 -2.06
N VAL A 106 2.68 14.70 -0.83
CA VAL A 106 2.75 15.91 0.02
C VAL A 106 4.07 15.93 0.79
N THR A 107 4.45 14.77 1.33
CA THR A 107 5.71 14.55 2.04
C THR A 107 6.43 13.33 1.47
N PRO A 108 7.77 13.32 1.41
CA PRO A 108 8.52 12.13 1.02
C PRO A 108 8.26 10.97 1.99
N CYS A 109 8.06 9.77 1.46
CA CYS A 109 7.76 8.59 2.25
C CYS A 109 8.34 7.33 1.61
N VAL A 110 8.28 6.21 2.33
CA VAL A 110 8.85 4.92 1.91
C VAL A 110 8.39 4.53 0.50
N ARG A 111 7.13 4.76 0.12
CA ARG A 111 6.65 4.38 -1.21
C ARG A 111 7.11 5.29 -2.35
N THR A 112 7.63 6.49 -2.08
CA THR A 112 8.01 7.51 -3.08
C THR A 112 9.51 7.80 -3.15
N HIS A 113 10.34 7.04 -2.43
CA HIS A 113 11.79 7.21 -2.44
C HIS A 113 12.50 6.08 -3.20
N PHE A 114 13.68 6.41 -3.73
CA PHE A 114 14.58 5.49 -4.43
C PHE A 114 16.00 5.70 -3.91
N ALA A 115 16.73 4.59 -3.76
CA ALA A 115 18.17 4.62 -3.55
C ALA A 115 18.84 4.41 -4.91
N LEU A 116 19.75 5.31 -5.28
CA LEU A 116 20.47 5.27 -6.56
C LEU A 116 21.65 4.31 -6.56
#